data_AF-A0AAV5HQY6-F1
#
_entry.id   AF-A0AAV5HQY6-F1
#
_cell.length_a   1.000
_cell.length_b   1.000
_cell.length_c   1.000
_cell.angle_alpha   90.00
_cell.angle_beta   90.00
_cell.angle_gamma   90.00
#
_symmetry.space_group_name_H-M   'P 1'
#
loop_
_entity.id
_entity.type
_entity.pdbx_description
1 polymer ?
#
loop_
_entity_poly.entity_id
_entity_poly.type
_entity_poly.pdbx_seq_one_letter_code
_entity_poly.pdbx_strand_id
1 'polypeptide(L)'
;MCPTKQKHRPFAFETAGKCSRSTSTPSLKIPDWISESINGGSLRCVDLHTGTNGWASPPGEMFSLRSKNYFTKRQKSPSGEHLLAPVGMDWIRSNGKLDNVLGRADNRVAQALRKAQSDGKSLKSFVFAVNLQIPGKDYHSAVFYYAAEDPIPSGSLLHRFINGDDAFRNHRFKIVNRIVKGPWVVKKAVGSYSACLLGKALTCNYHIGANYLEIDVDIASSAIATAILHLALGYVTSVTVDLGFLVEAQAEDELPERLIGAVRVCQIDMSSATIVEMPTTHPPQSAAARGMGAKVNQ
;
A
#
# COMPACT_ATOMS: atom_id res chain seq x y z
N MET A 1 17.80 -43.08 66.12
CA MET A 1 17.95 -42.86 64.66
C MET A 1 16.58 -42.60 64.08
N CYS A 2 16.29 -41.35 63.72
CA CYS A 2 14.97 -40.86 63.33
C CYS A 2 14.83 -40.82 61.80
N PRO A 3 13.66 -41.16 61.22
CA PRO A 3 13.28 -40.74 59.89
C PRO A 3 12.25 -39.61 59.96
N THR A 4 12.56 -38.50 59.29
CA THR A 4 11.78 -37.26 59.26
C THR A 4 10.66 -37.33 58.23
N LYS A 5 9.42 -37.09 58.68
CA LYS A 5 8.27 -36.73 57.82
C LYS A 5 8.39 -35.25 57.43
N GLN A 6 8.15 -34.91 56.17
CA GLN A 6 7.79 -33.53 55.80
C GLN A 6 6.50 -33.49 54.98
N LYS A 7 5.63 -32.61 55.44
CA LYS A 7 4.28 -32.31 54.95
C LYS A 7 4.35 -31.32 53.80
N HIS A 8 3.43 -31.47 52.85
CA HIS A 8 3.06 -30.43 51.89
C HIS A 8 2.42 -29.21 52.57
N ARG A 9 2.81 -28.01 52.11
CA ARG A 9 1.98 -26.80 52.07
C ARG A 9 2.43 -25.92 50.88
N PRO A 10 1.52 -25.12 50.28
CA PRO A 10 1.72 -24.50 48.98
C PRO A 10 2.41 -23.14 49.12
N PHE A 11 3.23 -22.77 48.13
CA PHE A 11 3.83 -21.44 48.05
C PHE A 11 3.08 -20.55 47.06
N ALA A 12 2.74 -19.38 47.57
CA ALA A 12 2.00 -18.30 46.94
C ALA A 12 2.80 -17.63 45.81
N PHE A 13 2.04 -17.06 44.88
CA PHE A 13 2.48 -16.04 43.94
C PHE A 13 2.97 -14.81 44.71
N GLU A 14 4.19 -14.34 44.42
CA GLU A 14 4.52 -12.94 44.64
C GLU A 14 5.58 -12.45 43.65
N THR A 15 5.33 -11.23 43.22
CA THR A 15 5.95 -10.44 42.15
C THR A 15 7.43 -10.15 42.37
N ALA A 16 8.24 -10.30 41.31
CA ALA A 16 9.57 -9.72 41.24
C ALA A 16 9.77 -9.05 39.88
N GLY A 17 9.52 -7.74 39.83
CA GLY A 17 10.06 -6.89 38.78
C GLY A 17 11.57 -6.82 38.90
N LYS A 18 12.29 -7.26 37.86
CA LYS A 18 13.68 -6.88 37.63
C LYS A 18 13.86 -6.50 36.17
N CYS A 19 13.98 -5.18 36.00
CA CYS A 19 14.36 -4.50 34.78
C CYS A 19 15.66 -5.11 34.25
N SER A 20 15.57 -5.78 33.10
CA SER A 20 16.72 -6.25 32.34
C SER A 20 17.08 -5.15 31.34
N ARG A 21 18.25 -4.52 31.51
CA ARG A 21 18.79 -3.52 30.58
C ARG A 21 18.80 -4.10 29.17
N SER A 22 17.89 -3.66 28.32
CA SER A 22 18.00 -3.82 26.88
C SER A 22 19.03 -2.82 26.38
N THR A 23 20.17 -3.33 25.93
CA THR A 23 21.09 -2.64 25.03
C THR A 23 20.30 -1.96 23.91
N SER A 24 20.36 -0.63 23.89
CA SER A 24 19.69 0.21 22.90
C SER A 24 20.38 0.07 21.55
N THR A 25 19.74 -0.61 20.60
CA THR A 25 19.93 -0.35 19.18
C THR A 25 19.60 1.12 18.94
N PRO A 26 20.43 1.92 18.24
CA PRO A 26 20.10 3.30 17.96
C PRO A 26 18.80 3.31 17.15
N SER A 27 17.72 3.87 17.72
CA SER A 27 16.50 4.10 17.00
C SER A 27 16.83 5.08 15.87
N LEU A 28 16.87 4.58 14.63
CA LEU A 28 16.91 5.43 13.45
C LEU A 28 15.70 6.35 13.56
N LYS A 29 15.95 7.65 13.75
CA LYS A 29 14.87 8.64 13.78
C LYS A 29 14.19 8.62 12.42
N ILE A 30 12.91 8.31 12.41
CA ILE A 30 12.08 8.40 11.21
C ILE A 30 12.13 9.86 10.73
N PRO A 31 12.46 10.14 9.45
CA PRO A 31 12.45 11.49 8.91
C PRO A 31 11.12 12.21 9.16
N ASP A 32 11.18 13.52 9.41
CA ASP A 32 10.00 14.32 9.75
C ASP A 32 8.91 14.23 8.67
N TRP A 33 9.29 14.22 7.38
CA TRP A 33 8.32 14.15 6.28
C TRP A 33 7.63 12.79 6.17
N ILE A 34 8.30 11.70 6.55
CA ILE A 34 7.69 10.37 6.63
C ILE A 34 6.70 10.36 7.78
N SER A 35 7.05 10.96 8.92
CA SER A 35 6.13 11.10 10.05
C SER A 35 4.93 11.97 9.70
N GLU A 36 5.12 13.09 9.00
CA GLU A 36 4.05 13.96 8.48
C GLU A 36 3.14 13.18 7.51
N SER A 37 3.73 12.36 6.63
CA SER A 37 3.00 11.49 5.70
C SER A 37 2.20 10.42 6.43
N ILE A 38 2.74 9.73 7.43
CA ILE A 38 2.01 8.67 8.14
C ILE A 38 0.79 9.25 8.88
N ASN A 39 0.94 10.45 9.45
CA ASN A 39 -0.09 11.08 10.29
C ASN A 39 -1.08 11.97 9.53
N GLY A 40 -0.75 12.39 8.30
CA GLY A 40 -1.60 13.27 7.50
C GLY A 40 -2.66 12.56 6.65
N GLY A 41 -2.72 11.24 6.66
CA GLY A 41 -3.62 10.43 5.82
C GLY A 41 -5.07 10.33 6.31
N SER A 42 -5.97 10.03 5.38
CA SER A 42 -7.39 9.82 5.68
C SER A 42 -7.62 8.58 6.54
N LEU A 43 -6.82 7.53 6.31
CA LEU A 43 -6.73 6.37 7.16
C LEU A 43 -5.57 6.52 8.14
N ARG A 44 -5.88 6.39 9.42
CA ARG A 44 -4.88 6.47 10.50
C ARG A 44 -4.00 5.23 10.52
N CYS A 45 -2.72 5.41 10.83
CA CYS A 45 -1.87 4.30 11.24
C CYS A 45 -2.34 3.78 12.62
N VAL A 46 -2.60 2.49 12.73
CA VAL A 46 -3.15 1.84 13.93
C VAL A 46 -2.27 0.70 14.40
N ASP A 47 -2.54 0.20 15.62
CA ASP A 47 -1.86 -0.99 16.13
C ASP A 47 -2.11 -2.21 15.21
N LEU A 48 -1.06 -2.99 14.98
CA LEU A 48 -1.09 -4.11 14.03
C LEU A 48 -2.12 -5.20 14.42
N HIS A 49 -2.33 -5.44 15.71
CA HIS A 49 -3.12 -6.58 16.19
C HIS A 49 -4.52 -6.18 16.64
N THR A 50 -4.66 -4.97 17.19
CA THR A 50 -5.88 -4.48 17.83
C THR A 50 -6.53 -3.30 17.09
N GLY A 51 -5.81 -2.70 16.13
CA GLY A 51 -6.29 -1.55 15.36
C GLY A 51 -7.52 -1.86 14.51
N THR A 52 -8.38 -0.85 14.35
CA THR A 52 -9.58 -0.89 13.50
C THR A 52 -9.73 0.45 12.77
N ASN A 53 -10.46 0.46 11.65
CA ASN A 53 -10.69 1.63 10.80
C ASN A 53 -9.41 2.42 10.50
N GLY A 54 -8.42 1.74 9.94
CA GLY A 54 -7.09 2.28 9.68
C GLY A 54 -6.18 1.28 8.98
N TRP A 55 -4.90 1.63 8.90
CA TRP A 55 -3.88 0.78 8.30
C TRP A 55 -2.70 0.53 9.25
N ALA A 56 -1.94 -0.53 9.01
CA ALA A 56 -0.71 -0.82 9.76
C ALA A 56 0.35 -1.43 8.82
N SER A 57 1.60 -1.52 9.27
CA SER A 57 2.68 -2.20 8.55
C SER A 57 2.88 -3.62 9.10
N PRO A 58 2.39 -4.68 8.44
CA PRO A 58 2.66 -6.05 8.86
C PRO A 58 4.13 -6.41 8.59
N PRO A 59 4.77 -7.21 9.46
CA PRO A 59 6.10 -7.76 9.21
C PRO A 59 6.12 -8.63 7.93
N GLY A 60 7.19 -8.53 7.15
CA GLY A 60 7.34 -9.29 5.91
C GLY A 60 7.42 -10.80 6.13
N GLU A 61 7.71 -11.26 7.36
CA GLU A 61 7.70 -12.66 7.75
C GLU A 61 6.30 -13.30 7.64
N MET A 62 5.24 -12.48 7.63
CA MET A 62 3.87 -12.95 7.41
C MET A 62 3.61 -13.38 5.96
N PHE A 63 4.55 -13.13 5.04
CA PHE A 63 4.44 -13.44 3.62
C PHE A 63 5.48 -14.48 3.19
N SER A 64 5.01 -15.59 2.62
CA SER A 64 5.88 -16.65 2.09
C SER A 64 6.12 -16.44 0.59
N LEU A 65 7.35 -16.05 0.24
CA LEU A 65 7.77 -15.72 -1.13
C LEU A 65 8.83 -16.69 -1.67
N ARG A 66 9.17 -16.59 -2.96
CA ARG A 66 10.19 -17.47 -3.57
C ARG A 66 11.54 -17.33 -2.86
N SER A 67 12.07 -18.42 -2.31
CA SER A 67 13.38 -18.43 -1.65
C SER A 67 14.53 -18.52 -2.66
N LYS A 68 15.78 -18.41 -2.20
CA LYS A 68 16.99 -18.47 -3.04
C LYS A 68 17.05 -19.68 -3.99
N ASN A 69 16.48 -20.81 -3.59
CA ASN A 69 16.49 -22.06 -4.38
C ASN A 69 15.12 -22.36 -5.02
N TYR A 70 14.27 -21.36 -5.26
CA TYR A 70 12.89 -21.62 -5.71
C TYR A 70 12.81 -22.30 -7.08
N PHE A 71 13.64 -21.91 -8.06
CA PHE A 71 13.53 -22.50 -9.41
C PHE A 71 13.92 -23.98 -9.46
N THR A 72 14.79 -24.43 -8.54
CA THR A 72 15.21 -25.82 -8.43
C THR A 72 14.37 -26.63 -7.43
N LYS A 73 14.08 -26.06 -6.26
CA LYS A 73 13.43 -26.77 -5.13
C LYS A 73 11.97 -26.39 -4.90
N ARG A 74 11.45 -25.39 -5.61
CA ARG A 74 10.09 -24.81 -5.41
C ARG A 74 9.82 -24.35 -3.96
N GLN A 75 10.87 -24.02 -3.23
CA GLN A 75 10.78 -23.62 -1.82
C GLN A 75 10.44 -22.15 -1.67
N LYS A 76 9.49 -21.86 -0.78
CA LYS A 76 9.20 -20.50 -0.34
C LYS A 76 9.68 -20.30 1.10
N SER A 77 10.02 -19.07 1.44
CA SER A 77 10.45 -18.67 2.79
C SER A 77 9.77 -17.35 3.17
N PRO A 78 9.69 -17.03 4.47
CA PRO A 78 9.31 -15.69 4.92
C PRO A 78 10.12 -14.59 4.18
N SER A 79 9.48 -13.49 3.77
CA SER A 79 10.11 -12.45 2.94
C SER A 79 11.20 -11.65 3.65
N GLY A 80 11.14 -11.56 4.99
CA GLY A 80 11.97 -10.63 5.76
C GLY A 80 11.62 -9.16 5.50
N GLU A 81 12.57 -8.28 5.81
CA GLU A 81 12.42 -6.82 5.67
C GLU A 81 11.95 -6.37 4.28
N HIS A 82 11.07 -5.37 4.26
CA HIS A 82 10.62 -4.70 3.04
C HIS A 82 11.77 -3.96 2.35
N LEU A 83 11.64 -3.71 1.05
CA LEU A 83 12.59 -2.87 0.31
C LEU A 83 12.37 -1.39 0.60
N LEU A 84 11.12 -0.97 0.81
CA LEU A 84 10.71 0.40 1.07
C LEU A 84 9.89 0.47 2.37
N ALA A 85 9.98 1.59 3.08
CA ALA A 85 9.18 1.85 4.27
C ALA A 85 7.76 2.28 3.86
N PRO A 86 6.69 1.71 4.41
CA PRO A 86 5.34 2.23 4.21
C PRO A 86 5.20 3.60 4.89
N VAL A 87 4.75 4.60 4.13
CA VAL A 87 4.68 6.01 4.58
C VAL A 87 3.26 6.57 4.57
N GLY A 88 2.27 5.76 4.19
CA GLY A 88 0.87 6.17 4.22
C GLY A 88 -0.04 5.21 3.48
N MET A 89 -1.32 5.29 3.79
CA MET A 89 -2.39 4.78 2.96
C MET A 89 -3.52 5.82 2.93
N ASP A 90 -4.04 6.10 1.75
CA ASP A 90 -5.24 6.92 1.61
C ASP A 90 -6.40 6.07 1.09
N TRP A 91 -7.57 6.31 1.70
CA TRP A 91 -8.86 5.94 1.15
C TRP A 91 -9.53 7.22 0.66
N ILE A 92 -9.74 7.31 -0.65
CA ILE A 92 -10.20 8.52 -1.33
C ILE A 92 -11.52 8.22 -2.04
N ARG A 93 -12.45 9.17 -1.97
CA ARG A 93 -13.67 9.20 -2.78
C ARG A 93 -13.61 10.40 -3.72
N SER A 94 -14.06 10.21 -4.95
CA SER A 94 -14.00 11.22 -6.00
C SER A 94 -15.17 11.09 -6.97
N ASN A 95 -15.41 12.16 -7.74
CA ASN A 95 -16.45 12.24 -8.76
C ASN A 95 -16.03 11.62 -10.11
N GLY A 96 -14.82 11.08 -10.22
CA GLY A 96 -14.28 10.49 -11.43
C GLY A 96 -13.03 9.65 -11.12
N LYS A 97 -12.52 8.93 -12.12
CA LYS A 97 -11.30 8.14 -11.96
C LYS A 97 -10.12 9.06 -11.61
N LEU A 98 -9.43 8.78 -10.51
CA LEU A 98 -8.24 9.51 -10.08
C LEU A 98 -7.00 8.81 -10.60
N ASP A 99 -6.38 9.42 -11.61
CA ASP A 99 -5.08 8.99 -12.14
C ASP A 99 -3.96 9.87 -11.56
N ASN A 100 -2.76 9.29 -11.44
CA ASN A 100 -1.53 9.97 -11.02
C ASN A 100 -1.69 10.84 -9.75
N VAL A 101 -2.12 10.21 -8.66
CA VAL A 101 -2.42 10.83 -7.37
C VAL A 101 -1.22 11.56 -6.79
N LEU A 102 0.00 11.01 -6.89
CA LEU A 102 1.26 11.65 -6.45
C LEU A 102 1.62 12.87 -7.29
N GLY A 103 1.25 12.89 -8.57
CA GLY A 103 1.48 14.02 -9.48
C GLY A 103 0.64 15.26 -9.15
N ARG A 104 -0.39 15.12 -8.31
CA ARG A 104 -1.26 16.24 -7.94
C ARG A 104 -0.56 17.24 -7.02
N ALA A 105 -0.88 18.51 -7.21
CA ALA A 105 -0.36 19.59 -6.36
C ALA A 105 -0.81 19.44 -4.90
N ASP A 106 -2.01 18.92 -4.66
CA ASP A 106 -2.65 18.71 -3.36
C ASP A 106 -2.31 17.37 -2.70
N ASN A 107 -1.46 16.53 -3.31
CA ASN A 107 -1.06 15.27 -2.71
C ASN A 107 -0.17 15.49 -1.48
N ARG A 108 -0.67 15.09 -0.31
CA ARG A 108 0.01 15.27 0.99
C ARG A 108 1.39 14.59 1.09
N VAL A 109 1.58 13.41 0.51
CA VAL A 109 2.86 12.67 0.61
C VAL A 109 3.90 13.37 -0.25
N ALA A 110 3.53 13.72 -1.49
CA ALA A 110 4.38 14.48 -2.37
C ALA A 110 4.67 15.88 -1.83
N GLN A 111 3.70 16.55 -1.20
CA GLN A 111 3.90 17.84 -0.53
C GLN A 111 4.88 17.76 0.65
N ALA A 112 4.71 16.77 1.54
CA ALA A 112 5.61 16.57 2.68
C ALA A 112 7.05 16.34 2.21
N LEU A 113 7.25 15.51 1.18
CA LEU A 113 8.58 15.30 0.61
C LEU A 113 9.13 16.55 -0.07
N ARG A 114 8.34 17.25 -0.89
CA ARG A 114 8.77 18.51 -1.55
C ARG A 114 9.21 19.56 -0.54
N LYS A 115 8.50 19.70 0.58
CA LYS A 115 8.84 20.61 1.69
C LYS A 115 10.16 20.20 2.35
N ALA A 116 10.36 18.92 2.65
CA ALA A 116 11.64 18.47 3.18
C ALA A 116 12.80 18.74 2.22
N GLN A 117 12.58 18.55 0.91
CA GLN A 117 13.57 18.82 -0.13
C GLN A 117 13.88 20.31 -0.29
N SER A 118 12.88 21.20 -0.17
CA SER A 118 13.13 22.64 -0.15
C SER A 118 13.96 23.08 1.06
N ASP A 119 13.88 22.33 2.16
CA ASP A 119 14.70 22.53 3.36
C ASP A 119 16.09 21.85 3.27
N GLY A 120 16.43 21.29 2.10
CA GLY A 120 17.71 20.59 1.88
C GLY A 120 17.80 19.18 2.51
N LYS A 121 16.66 18.62 2.94
CA LYS A 121 16.56 17.28 3.55
C LYS A 121 15.99 16.27 2.55
N SER A 122 16.25 14.97 2.75
CA SER A 122 15.60 13.87 2.00
C SER A 122 15.67 14.05 0.46
N LEU A 123 16.79 14.62 -0.02
CA LEU A 123 17.02 14.95 -1.43
C LEU A 123 17.12 13.72 -2.35
N LYS A 124 17.41 12.56 -1.77
CA LYS A 124 17.55 11.29 -2.48
C LYS A 124 16.31 10.41 -2.36
N SER A 125 15.30 10.86 -1.62
CA SER A 125 14.16 10.03 -1.29
C SER A 125 13.30 9.78 -2.52
N PHE A 126 12.79 8.56 -2.62
CA PHE A 126 11.96 8.09 -3.72
C PHE A 126 10.65 7.53 -3.19
N VAL A 127 9.53 7.88 -3.80
CA VAL A 127 8.19 7.38 -3.44
C VAL A 127 7.70 6.38 -4.47
N PHE A 128 7.25 5.22 -4.00
CA PHE A 128 6.54 4.23 -4.80
C PHE A 128 5.09 4.18 -4.34
N ALA A 129 4.14 4.38 -5.26
CA ALA A 129 2.72 4.30 -4.97
C ALA A 129 2.01 3.24 -5.80
N VAL A 130 1.00 2.60 -5.20
CA VAL A 130 0.02 1.78 -5.89
C VAL A 130 -1.35 2.35 -5.61
N ASN A 131 -2.10 2.71 -6.64
CA ASN A 131 -3.47 3.22 -6.54
C ASN A 131 -4.42 2.17 -7.10
N LEU A 132 -5.15 1.47 -6.24
CA LEU A 132 -6.20 0.57 -6.67
C LEU A 132 -7.45 1.40 -6.97
N GLN A 133 -7.78 1.51 -8.26
CA GLN A 133 -8.88 2.34 -8.75
C GLN A 133 -10.15 1.51 -8.82
N ILE A 134 -11.17 1.95 -8.09
CA ILE A 134 -12.40 1.21 -7.86
C ILE A 134 -13.55 2.01 -8.46
N PRO A 135 -14.12 1.55 -9.60
CA PRO A 135 -15.32 2.19 -10.14
C PRO A 135 -16.51 1.95 -9.22
N GLY A 136 -17.46 2.87 -9.25
CA GLY A 136 -18.71 2.74 -8.50
C GLY A 136 -19.65 3.88 -8.88
N LYS A 137 -20.75 4.04 -8.12
CA LYS A 137 -21.55 5.27 -8.19
C LYS A 137 -20.68 6.50 -7.92
N ASP A 138 -19.77 6.35 -6.97
CA ASP A 138 -18.64 7.23 -6.72
C ASP A 138 -17.36 6.43 -6.95
N TYR A 139 -16.33 7.09 -7.49
CA TYR A 139 -15.02 6.47 -7.67
C TYR A 139 -14.29 6.47 -6.34
N HIS A 140 -13.65 5.34 -6.03
CA HIS A 140 -12.78 5.22 -4.88
C HIS A 140 -11.36 4.83 -5.29
N SER A 141 -10.39 5.32 -4.52
CA SER A 141 -8.98 4.99 -4.66
C SER A 141 -8.43 4.53 -3.32
N ALA A 142 -7.87 3.31 -3.29
CA ALA A 142 -7.00 2.87 -2.20
C ALA A 142 -5.54 3.08 -2.64
N VAL A 143 -4.91 4.11 -2.10
CA VAL A 143 -3.54 4.50 -2.48
C VAL A 143 -2.58 4.08 -1.38
N PHE A 144 -1.60 3.26 -1.73
CA PHE A 144 -0.57 2.73 -0.83
C PHE A 144 0.75 3.41 -1.15
N TYR A 145 1.35 4.07 -0.17
CA TYR A 145 2.61 4.81 -0.36
C TYR A 145 3.75 4.14 0.38
N TYR A 146 4.86 3.98 -0.32
CA TYR A 146 6.11 3.47 0.22
C TYR A 146 7.26 4.40 -0.17
N ALA A 147 8.31 4.46 0.65
CA ALA A 147 9.45 5.33 0.39
C ALA A 147 10.79 4.69 0.74
N ALA A 148 11.83 5.12 0.02
CA ALA A 148 13.21 4.99 0.44
C ALA A 148 13.79 6.37 0.68
N GLU A 149 14.64 6.51 1.70
CA GLU A 149 15.47 7.71 1.90
C GLU A 149 16.76 7.66 1.08
N ASP A 150 17.33 6.47 0.96
CA ASP A 150 18.52 6.22 0.16
C ASP A 150 18.13 5.84 -1.28
N PRO A 151 19.01 6.10 -2.26
CA PRO A 151 18.79 5.69 -3.63
C PRO A 151 18.55 4.18 -3.74
N ILE A 152 17.58 3.80 -4.56
CA ILE A 152 17.35 2.38 -4.87
C ILE A 152 18.62 1.80 -5.52
N PRO A 153 19.19 0.70 -4.99
CA PRO A 153 20.48 0.19 -5.47
C PRO A 153 20.46 -0.10 -6.97
N SER A 154 21.39 0.50 -7.70
CA SER A 154 21.51 0.32 -9.15
C SER A 154 21.66 -1.15 -9.52
N GLY A 155 20.93 -1.58 -10.55
CA GLY A 155 20.94 -2.97 -11.02
C GLY A 155 20.06 -3.94 -10.21
N SER A 156 19.59 -3.55 -9.02
CA SER A 156 18.61 -4.35 -8.27
C SER A 156 17.33 -4.58 -9.08
N LEU A 157 16.58 -5.64 -8.77
CA LEU A 157 15.31 -5.94 -9.45
C LEU A 157 14.31 -4.78 -9.34
N LEU A 158 14.24 -4.12 -8.18
CA LEU A 158 13.38 -2.95 -7.99
C LEU A 158 13.87 -1.75 -8.82
N HIS A 159 15.18 -1.50 -8.87
CA HIS A 159 15.73 -0.45 -9.74
C HIS A 159 15.41 -0.70 -11.22
N ARG A 160 15.57 -1.95 -11.70
CA ARG A 160 15.21 -2.33 -13.07
C ARG A 160 13.70 -2.21 -13.33
N PHE A 161 12.87 -2.52 -12.34
CA PHE A 161 11.42 -2.35 -12.45
C PHE A 161 11.00 -0.87 -12.54
N ILE A 162 11.60 -0.01 -11.71
CA ILE A 162 11.32 1.43 -11.71
C ILE A 162 11.73 2.06 -13.05
N ASN A 163 12.90 1.70 -13.57
CA ASN A 163 13.48 2.30 -14.78
C ASN A 163 13.21 1.51 -16.07
N GLY A 164 12.45 0.41 -16.00
CA GLY A 164 12.15 -0.45 -17.14
C GLY A 164 11.06 0.11 -18.06
N ASP A 165 10.61 -0.71 -19.00
CA ASP A 165 9.42 -0.43 -19.81
C ASP A 165 8.16 -1.07 -19.21
N ASP A 166 6.99 -0.70 -19.76
CA ASP A 166 5.71 -1.22 -19.29
C ASP A 166 5.55 -2.71 -19.58
N ALA A 167 6.21 -3.24 -20.61
CA ALA A 167 6.21 -4.67 -20.88
C ALA A 167 6.86 -5.43 -19.72
N PHE A 168 8.03 -4.99 -19.26
CA PHE A 168 8.70 -5.54 -18.09
C PHE A 168 7.85 -5.37 -16.83
N ARG A 169 7.31 -4.17 -16.58
CA ARG A 169 6.48 -3.94 -15.39
C ARG A 169 5.23 -4.82 -15.37
N ASN A 170 4.53 -4.95 -16.50
CA ASN A 170 3.34 -5.78 -16.63
C ASN A 170 3.65 -7.27 -16.39
N HIS A 171 4.81 -7.74 -16.85
CA HIS A 171 5.22 -9.14 -16.65
C HIS A 171 5.64 -9.47 -15.22
N ARG A 172 5.98 -8.46 -14.42
CA ARG A 172 6.65 -8.63 -13.13
C ARG A 172 5.87 -8.12 -11.93
N PHE A 173 4.96 -7.15 -12.08
CA PHE A 173 4.24 -6.55 -10.96
C PHE A 173 3.26 -7.54 -10.33
N LYS A 174 3.45 -7.83 -9.05
CA LYS A 174 2.75 -8.88 -8.32
C LYS A 174 2.20 -8.35 -7.01
N ILE A 175 1.05 -8.89 -6.62
CA ILE A 175 0.46 -8.74 -5.30
C ILE A 175 0.42 -10.09 -4.61
N VAL A 176 0.59 -10.08 -3.29
CA VAL A 176 0.26 -11.18 -2.39
C VAL A 176 -0.68 -10.67 -1.31
N ASN A 177 -1.66 -11.48 -0.92
CA ASN A 177 -2.66 -11.08 0.05
C ASN A 177 -2.99 -12.19 1.04
N ARG A 178 -3.33 -11.78 2.27
CA ARG A 178 -3.70 -12.68 3.35
C ARG A 178 -4.88 -12.08 4.13
N ILE A 179 -5.97 -12.83 4.23
CA ILE A 179 -7.08 -12.44 5.10
C ILE A 179 -6.73 -12.81 6.55
N VAL A 180 -6.53 -11.79 7.37
CA VAL A 180 -6.20 -11.92 8.80
C VAL A 180 -7.48 -12.16 9.60
N LYS A 181 -8.51 -11.35 9.32
CA LYS A 181 -9.84 -11.42 9.95
C LYS A 181 -10.90 -11.28 8.86
N GLY A 182 -11.99 -12.02 8.98
CA GLY A 182 -13.12 -11.92 8.07
C GLY A 182 -13.93 -13.22 7.96
N PRO A 183 -15.13 -13.16 7.38
CA PRO A 183 -15.97 -14.33 7.14
C PRO A 183 -15.26 -15.38 6.27
N TRP A 184 -15.63 -16.66 6.44
CA TRP A 184 -15.04 -17.76 5.67
C TRP A 184 -15.20 -17.57 4.15
N VAL A 185 -16.32 -17.01 3.69
CA VAL A 185 -16.55 -16.75 2.26
C VAL A 185 -15.52 -15.77 1.68
N VAL A 186 -15.18 -14.71 2.41
CA VAL A 186 -14.14 -13.75 2.01
C VAL A 186 -12.77 -14.41 2.05
N LYS A 187 -12.46 -15.16 3.11
CA LYS A 187 -11.20 -15.93 3.23
C LYS A 187 -11.00 -16.88 2.06
N LYS A 188 -12.04 -17.59 1.64
CA LYS A 188 -11.99 -18.53 0.52
C LYS A 188 -11.81 -17.78 -0.80
N ALA A 189 -12.63 -16.77 -1.09
CA ALA A 189 -12.57 -16.03 -2.33
C ALA A 189 -11.23 -15.31 -2.50
N VAL A 190 -10.81 -14.53 -1.52
CA VAL A 190 -9.54 -13.78 -1.57
C VAL A 190 -8.33 -14.72 -1.45
N GLY A 191 -8.44 -15.80 -0.66
CA GLY A 191 -7.38 -16.79 -0.50
C GLY A 191 -7.10 -17.64 -1.75
N SER A 192 -8.13 -17.95 -2.54
CA SER A 192 -7.97 -18.58 -3.87
C SER A 192 -7.10 -17.76 -4.81
N TYR A 193 -6.99 -16.44 -4.56
CA TYR A 193 -6.14 -15.51 -5.30
C TYR A 193 -5.09 -14.87 -4.39
N SER A 194 -4.54 -15.64 -3.45
CA SER A 194 -3.53 -15.17 -2.47
C SER A 194 -2.23 -14.61 -3.09
N ALA A 195 -2.00 -14.86 -4.37
CA ALA A 195 -0.95 -14.22 -5.16
C ALA A 195 -1.42 -14.01 -6.60
N CYS A 196 -1.16 -12.84 -7.17
CA CYS A 196 -1.56 -12.50 -8.54
C CYS A 196 -0.51 -11.60 -9.22
N LEU A 197 -0.19 -11.88 -10.48
CA LEU A 197 0.57 -10.95 -11.33
C LEU A 197 -0.38 -9.85 -11.81
N LEU A 198 -0.49 -8.76 -11.05
CA LEU A 198 -1.38 -7.64 -11.33
C LEU A 198 -1.17 -7.08 -12.73
N GLY A 199 0.09 -6.91 -13.14
CA GLY A 199 0.44 -6.37 -14.46
C GLY A 199 -0.03 -7.21 -15.64
N LYS A 200 -0.39 -8.49 -15.42
CA LYS A 200 -0.98 -9.36 -16.44
C LYS A 200 -2.50 -9.48 -16.29
N ALA A 201 -2.99 -9.44 -15.05
CA ALA A 201 -4.39 -9.71 -14.73
C ALA A 201 -5.28 -8.46 -14.88
N LEU A 202 -4.69 -7.27 -14.77
CA LEU A 202 -5.38 -5.98 -14.80
C LEU A 202 -4.63 -5.00 -15.69
N THR A 203 -5.35 -3.97 -16.14
CA THR A 203 -4.73 -2.81 -16.77
C THR A 203 -4.00 -1.99 -15.70
N CYS A 204 -2.69 -1.83 -15.87
CA CYS A 204 -1.85 -0.96 -15.05
C CYS A 204 -1.38 0.24 -15.88
N ASN A 205 -1.58 1.46 -15.38
CA ASN A 205 -0.96 2.67 -15.95
C ASN A 205 0.18 3.13 -15.04
N TYR A 206 1.31 3.50 -15.64
CA TYR A 206 2.54 3.83 -14.92
C TYR A 206 2.84 5.32 -15.05
N HIS A 207 2.93 6.00 -13.91
CA HIS A 207 3.23 7.42 -13.83
C HIS A 207 4.59 7.63 -13.19
N ILE A 208 5.52 8.23 -13.93
CA ILE A 208 6.91 8.41 -13.53
C ILE A 208 7.16 9.90 -13.34
N GLY A 209 7.58 10.29 -12.14
CA GLY A 209 8.09 11.62 -11.85
C GLY A 209 9.58 11.63 -11.54
N ALA A 210 10.11 12.80 -11.15
CA ALA A 210 11.54 12.95 -10.84
C ALA A 210 12.00 12.05 -9.67
N ASN A 211 11.12 11.82 -8.70
CA ASN A 211 11.41 11.09 -7.46
C ASN A 211 10.25 10.16 -7.06
N TYR A 212 9.43 9.73 -8.03
CA TYR A 212 8.39 8.74 -7.76
C TYR A 212 8.04 7.86 -8.95
N LEU A 213 7.48 6.70 -8.63
CA LEU A 213 6.71 5.85 -9.55
C LEU A 213 5.35 5.57 -8.90
N GLU A 214 4.27 5.83 -9.63
CA GLU A 214 2.92 5.42 -9.27
C GLU A 214 2.38 4.40 -10.28
N ILE A 215 1.66 3.41 -9.76
CA ILE A 215 0.96 2.40 -10.56
C ILE A 215 -0.53 2.52 -10.28
N ASP A 216 -1.27 3.00 -11.27
CA ASP A 216 -2.73 3.01 -11.29
C ASP A 216 -3.23 1.65 -11.77
N VAL A 217 -3.90 0.92 -10.87
CA VAL A 217 -4.41 -0.43 -11.14
C VAL A 217 -5.92 -0.36 -11.30
N ASP A 218 -6.39 -0.56 -12.53
CA ASP A 218 -7.81 -0.50 -12.84
C ASP A 218 -8.50 -1.83 -12.50
N ILE A 219 -9.21 -1.88 -11.37
CA ILE A 219 -9.92 -3.08 -10.94
C ILE A 219 -11.06 -3.45 -11.92
N ALA A 220 -11.66 -2.46 -12.59
CA ALA A 220 -12.75 -2.64 -13.53
C ALA A 220 -12.34 -3.46 -14.76
N SER A 221 -11.04 -3.48 -15.08
CA SER A 221 -10.50 -4.20 -16.23
C SER A 221 -10.60 -5.74 -16.12
N SER A 222 -10.99 -6.27 -14.95
CA SER A 222 -11.26 -7.69 -14.77
C SER A 222 -12.55 -7.94 -14.00
N ALA A 223 -13.46 -8.70 -14.60
CA ALA A 223 -14.70 -9.15 -13.97
C ALA A 223 -14.44 -9.96 -12.69
N ILE A 224 -13.37 -10.77 -12.68
CA ILE A 224 -12.99 -11.58 -11.51
C ILE A 224 -12.51 -10.66 -10.38
N ALA A 225 -11.62 -9.71 -10.68
CA ALA A 225 -11.12 -8.78 -9.66
C ALA A 225 -12.25 -7.91 -9.10
N THR A 226 -13.12 -7.42 -9.96
CA THR A 226 -14.33 -6.66 -9.58
C THR A 226 -15.21 -7.48 -8.63
N ALA A 227 -15.50 -8.74 -8.97
CA ALA A 227 -16.33 -9.61 -8.13
C ALA A 227 -15.70 -9.88 -6.75
N ILE A 228 -14.39 -10.15 -6.70
CA ILE A 228 -13.66 -10.38 -5.44
C ILE A 228 -13.65 -9.12 -4.58
N LEU A 229 -13.39 -7.96 -5.19
CA LEU A 229 -13.37 -6.69 -4.48
C LEU A 229 -14.76 -6.36 -3.93
N HIS A 230 -15.82 -6.47 -4.73
CA HIS A 230 -17.19 -6.19 -4.29
C HIS A 230 -17.60 -7.11 -3.13
N LEU A 231 -17.22 -8.39 -3.17
CA LEU A 231 -17.42 -9.30 -2.05
C LEU A 231 -16.68 -8.81 -0.81
N ALA A 232 -15.40 -8.44 -0.92
CA ALA A 232 -14.62 -7.95 0.21
C ALA A 232 -15.21 -6.63 0.78
N LEU A 233 -15.64 -5.73 -0.09
CA LEU A 233 -16.27 -4.46 0.28
C LEU A 233 -17.60 -4.66 1.01
N GLY A 234 -18.39 -5.65 0.60
CA GLY A 234 -19.62 -6.04 1.30
C GLY A 234 -19.40 -6.47 2.76
N TYR A 235 -18.15 -6.81 3.13
CA TYR A 235 -17.75 -7.19 4.48
C TYR A 235 -16.68 -6.26 5.07
N VAL A 236 -16.45 -5.08 4.48
CA VAL A 236 -15.27 -4.24 4.76
C VAL A 236 -15.09 -3.92 6.24
N THR A 237 -16.16 -3.67 6.98
CA THR A 237 -16.15 -3.38 8.43
C THR A 237 -15.83 -4.59 9.33
N SER A 238 -15.71 -5.78 8.75
CA SER A 238 -15.40 -7.04 9.44
C SER A 238 -14.11 -7.70 8.93
N VAL A 239 -13.51 -7.16 7.87
CA VAL A 239 -12.34 -7.73 7.21
C VAL A 239 -11.07 -7.00 7.65
N THR A 240 -10.02 -7.79 7.91
CA THR A 240 -8.63 -7.31 7.96
C THR A 240 -7.85 -8.08 6.92
N VAL A 241 -7.17 -7.36 6.03
CA VAL A 241 -6.38 -7.96 4.95
C VAL A 241 -4.97 -7.39 4.96
N ASP A 242 -3.98 -8.27 4.86
CA ASP A 242 -2.61 -7.89 4.53
C ASP A 242 -2.46 -7.90 3.00
N LEU A 243 -1.93 -6.82 2.44
CA LEU A 243 -1.60 -6.67 1.03
C LEU A 243 -0.10 -6.38 0.92
N GLY A 244 0.62 -7.17 0.13
CA GLY A 244 2.04 -6.99 -0.15
C GLY A 244 2.28 -6.87 -1.65
N PHE A 245 3.07 -5.87 -2.05
CA PHE A 245 3.45 -5.67 -3.45
C PHE A 245 4.90 -6.07 -3.66
N LEU A 246 5.19 -6.69 -4.80
CA LEU A 246 6.54 -7.14 -5.14
C LEU A 246 6.76 -7.18 -6.65
N VAL A 247 8.03 -7.23 -7.03
CA VAL A 247 8.47 -7.59 -8.38
C VAL A 247 8.75 -9.09 -8.39
N GLU A 248 8.04 -9.85 -9.21
CA GLU A 248 8.23 -11.30 -9.31
C GLU A 248 9.62 -11.63 -9.88
N ALA A 249 10.38 -12.46 -9.19
CA ALA A 249 11.66 -12.97 -9.69
C ALA A 249 11.42 -14.04 -10.78
N GLN A 250 12.20 -14.02 -11.86
CA GLN A 250 12.15 -14.97 -12.99
C GLN A 250 13.53 -15.59 -13.30
N ALA A 251 14.60 -15.14 -12.64
CA ALA A 251 15.95 -15.72 -12.73
C ALA A 251 16.60 -15.90 -11.34
N GLU A 252 17.62 -16.75 -11.23
CA GLU A 252 18.24 -17.12 -9.94
C GLU A 252 18.91 -15.94 -9.23
N ASP A 253 19.52 -15.02 -9.98
CA ASP A 253 20.15 -13.79 -9.48
C ASP A 253 19.14 -12.77 -8.94
N GLU A 254 17.85 -12.97 -9.22
CA GLU A 254 16.74 -12.15 -8.73
C GLU A 254 16.15 -12.66 -7.41
N LEU A 255 16.64 -13.80 -6.90
CA LEU A 255 16.16 -14.43 -5.67
C LEU A 255 17.06 -14.12 -4.47
N PRO A 256 16.50 -14.13 -3.24
CA PRO A 256 15.09 -14.36 -2.89
C PRO A 256 14.18 -13.18 -3.26
N GLU A 257 12.90 -13.47 -3.50
CA GLU A 257 11.88 -12.41 -3.64
C GLU A 257 11.76 -11.63 -2.32
N ARG A 258 11.62 -10.30 -2.43
CA ARG A 258 11.33 -9.40 -1.32
C ARG A 258 10.14 -8.51 -1.65
N LEU A 259 9.33 -8.20 -0.65
CA LEU A 259 8.28 -7.19 -0.76
C LEU A 259 8.89 -5.82 -1.05
N ILE A 260 8.30 -5.08 -1.99
CA ILE A 260 8.48 -3.64 -2.10
C ILE A 260 8.02 -3.01 -0.78
N GLY A 261 6.81 -3.38 -0.36
CA GLY A 261 6.25 -3.07 0.94
C GLY A 261 4.92 -3.79 1.14
N ALA A 262 4.41 -3.73 2.36
CA ALA A 262 3.12 -4.28 2.71
C ALA A 262 2.33 -3.36 3.62
N VAL A 263 1.00 -3.45 3.51
CA VAL A 263 0.04 -2.73 4.34
C VAL A 263 -1.04 -3.70 4.81
N ARG A 264 -1.38 -3.62 6.09
CA ARG A 264 -2.57 -4.22 6.67
C ARG A 264 -3.67 -3.19 6.63
N VAL A 265 -4.80 -3.56 6.06
CA VAL A 265 -6.02 -2.76 6.02
C VAL A 265 -6.98 -3.32 7.08
N CYS A 266 -7.35 -2.51 8.08
CA CYS A 266 -8.18 -2.90 9.21
C CYS A 266 -9.58 -2.29 9.11
N GLN A 267 -10.61 -3.11 8.90
CA GLN A 267 -12.03 -2.76 9.02
C GLN A 267 -12.37 -1.34 8.57
N ILE A 268 -12.05 -0.99 7.32
CA ILE A 268 -12.31 0.37 6.81
C ILE A 268 -13.81 0.67 6.90
N ASP A 269 -14.14 1.85 7.43
CA ASP A 269 -15.45 2.45 7.23
C ASP A 269 -15.47 3.19 5.88
N MET A 270 -16.39 2.84 4.98
CA MET A 270 -16.48 3.48 3.66
C MET A 270 -16.67 5.00 3.74
N SER A 271 -17.28 5.50 4.83
CA SER A 271 -17.48 6.93 5.06
C SER A 271 -16.21 7.69 5.48
N SER A 272 -15.14 6.98 5.84
CA SER A 272 -13.83 7.58 6.17
C SER A 272 -13.04 8.09 4.97
N ALA A 273 -13.57 7.90 3.75
CA ALA A 273 -12.92 8.34 2.53
C ALA A 273 -12.76 9.87 2.51
N THR A 274 -11.54 10.34 2.29
CA THR A 274 -11.33 11.77 2.00
C THR A 274 -11.89 12.09 0.63
N ILE A 275 -12.63 13.18 0.53
CA ILE A 275 -13.19 13.64 -0.74
C ILE A 275 -12.11 14.41 -1.49
N VAL A 276 -11.85 14.00 -2.73
CA VAL A 276 -11.02 14.71 -3.68
C VAL A 276 -11.87 15.05 -4.89
N GLU A 277 -12.05 16.35 -5.14
CA GLU A 277 -12.76 16.82 -6.31
C GLU A 277 -11.82 16.87 -7.53
N MET A 278 -12.27 16.32 -8.65
CA MET A 278 -11.64 16.54 -9.93
C MET A 278 -12.12 17.88 -10.50
N PRO A 279 -11.22 18.70 -11.08
CA PRO A 279 -11.62 19.93 -11.77
C PRO A 279 -12.69 19.61 -12.81
N THR A 280 -13.86 20.22 -12.69
CA THR A 280 -14.90 20.13 -13.72
C THR A 280 -14.40 20.85 -14.96
N THR A 281 -14.19 20.12 -16.06
CA THR A 281 -14.01 20.72 -17.38
C THR A 281 -15.34 21.34 -17.80
N HIS A 282 -15.60 22.58 -17.40
CA HIS A 282 -16.68 23.35 -18.02
C HIS A 282 -16.28 23.60 -19.49
N PRO A 283 -17.06 23.14 -20.47
CA PRO A 283 -16.83 23.55 -21.84
C PRO A 283 -16.94 25.08 -21.91
N PRO A 284 -16.07 25.77 -22.68
CA PRO A 284 -16.17 27.22 -22.83
C PRO A 284 -17.58 27.56 -23.30
N GLN A 285 -18.29 28.38 -22.52
CA GLN A 285 -19.57 28.93 -22.93
C GLN A 285 -19.31 29.69 -24.23
N SER A 286 -19.79 29.14 -25.36
CA SER A 286 -19.78 29.84 -26.62
C SER A 286 -20.55 31.14 -26.42
N ALA A 287 -19.84 32.28 -26.51
CA ALA A 287 -20.47 33.58 -26.54
C ALA A 287 -21.49 33.58 -27.69
N ALA A 288 -22.77 33.62 -27.37
CA ALA A 288 -23.83 33.75 -28.35
C ALA A 288 -23.59 35.06 -29.11
N ALA A 289 -23.17 34.94 -30.38
CA ALA A 289 -23.09 36.06 -31.28
C ALA A 289 -24.50 36.68 -31.39
N ARG A 290 -24.68 37.88 -30.81
CA ARG A 290 -25.85 38.71 -31.06
C ARG A 290 -25.86 39.05 -32.55
N GLY A 291 -26.69 38.36 -33.31
CA GLY A 291 -27.00 38.72 -34.69
C GLY A 291 -27.60 40.12 -34.73
N MET A 292 -26.84 41.09 -35.23
CA MET A 292 -27.36 42.38 -35.67
C MET A 292 -28.16 42.14 -36.95
N GLY A 293 -29.48 42.02 -36.81
CA GLY A 293 -30.41 42.05 -37.93
C GLY A 293 -30.47 43.46 -38.51
N ALA A 294 -29.79 43.68 -39.63
CA ALA A 294 -30.01 44.84 -40.48
C ALA A 294 -31.37 44.68 -41.18
N LYS A 295 -32.32 45.57 -40.88
CA LYS A 295 -33.54 45.74 -41.68
C LYS A 295 -33.19 46.53 -42.94
N VAL A 296 -33.50 45.96 -44.10
CA VAL A 296 -33.55 46.66 -45.39
C VAL A 296 -35.01 46.67 -45.87
N ASN A 297 -35.40 47.86 -46.34
CA ASN A 297 -36.68 48.35 -46.87
C ASN A 297 -37.64 47.36 -47.56
N GLN A 298 -38.94 47.59 -47.35
CA GLN A 298 -39.87 48.15 -48.36
C GLN A 298 -40.84 49.12 -47.67
#